data_AF-A0A846Z3W3-F1
#
_entry.id   AF-A0A846Z3W3-F1
#
_cell.length_a   1.000
_cell.length_b   1.000
_cell.length_c   1.000
_cell.angle_alpha   90.00
_cell.angle_beta   90.00
_cell.angle_gamma   90.00
#
_symmetry.space_group_name_H-M   'P 1'
#
loop_
_entity.id
_entity.type
_entity.pdbx_description
1 polymer ?
#
loop_
_entity_poly.entity_id
_entity_poly.type
_entity_poly.pdbx_seq_one_letter_code
_entity_poly.pdbx_strand_id
1 'polypeptide(L)'
;MKRIGKTAIALTTGGALALGGIAVAAPVLAGAGPGGPGGPPAASQTAEPRPPGAGGGAGQGLHHGMGQFQRGPGDRACMNLTAPSGTVTAAQKTALAAQAEEEKLTHDLYTAFAARYDARVFDQIAKAESNHLSAVRTLLDRYGISDPTEGKSAGQFASADVKAEYDRLLAQGSANERAALQAGAAEEKAQIATLKQSAQGVKAADVKQVYDRLIATSQRHLSAFQSWGN
;
A
#
# COMPACT_ATOMS: atom_id res chain seq x y z
N MET A 1 -38.17 -27.75 33.97
CA MET A 1 -37.80 -26.49 33.27
C MET A 1 -36.27 -26.45 33.14
N LYS A 2 -35.70 -26.55 31.94
CA LYS A 2 -34.25 -26.39 31.73
C LYS A 2 -34.04 -25.66 30.41
N ARG A 3 -33.75 -24.36 30.49
CA ARG A 3 -33.46 -23.51 29.32
C ARG A 3 -32.00 -23.75 28.93
N ILE A 4 -31.79 -24.42 27.81
CA ILE A 4 -30.48 -24.56 27.17
C ILE A 4 -30.27 -23.28 26.36
N GLY A 5 -29.36 -22.42 26.82
CA GLY A 5 -28.95 -21.22 26.11
C GLY A 5 -28.22 -21.59 24.82
N LYS A 6 -28.75 -21.15 23.68
CA LYS A 6 -28.05 -21.18 22.40
C LYS A 6 -27.09 -20.00 22.36
N THR A 7 -25.79 -20.26 22.43
CA THR A 7 -24.76 -19.30 22.07
C THR A 7 -24.82 -19.08 20.56
N ALA A 8 -25.41 -17.96 20.15
CA ALA A 8 -25.35 -17.51 18.77
C ALA A 8 -23.98 -16.87 18.54
N ILE A 9 -23.13 -17.56 17.77
CA ILE A 9 -21.94 -16.94 17.17
C ILE A 9 -22.47 -16.00 16.11
N ALA A 10 -22.43 -14.70 16.38
CA ALA A 10 -22.74 -13.66 15.40
C ALA A 10 -21.66 -13.70 14.31
N LEU A 11 -21.98 -14.31 13.17
CA LEU A 11 -21.24 -14.09 11.93
C LEU A 11 -21.53 -12.65 11.51
N THR A 12 -20.65 -11.72 11.88
CA THR A 12 -20.64 -10.38 11.30
C THR A 12 -20.14 -10.51 9.88
N THR A 13 -21.06 -10.43 8.93
CA THR A 13 -20.83 -10.36 7.50
C THR A 13 -19.77 -9.29 7.22
N GLY A 14 -18.61 -9.70 6.70
CA GLY A 14 -17.52 -8.81 6.33
C GLY A 14 -17.99 -7.81 5.29
N GLY A 15 -18.06 -6.53 5.67
CA GLY A 15 -18.19 -5.43 4.74
C GLY A 15 -16.84 -5.21 4.07
N ALA A 16 -16.60 -5.86 2.95
CA ALA A 16 -15.50 -5.50 2.07
C ALA A 16 -15.77 -4.09 1.53
N LEU A 17 -14.79 -3.20 1.67
CA LEU A 17 -14.80 -1.88 1.06
C LEU A 17 -14.91 -2.02 -0.47
N ALA A 18 -16.12 -1.78 -1.00
CA ALA A 18 -16.34 -1.67 -2.44
C ALA A 18 -15.87 -0.28 -2.90
N LEU A 19 -14.56 -0.03 -2.87
CA LEU A 19 -13.93 1.23 -3.28
C LEU A 19 -14.07 1.53 -4.79
N GLY A 20 -14.70 0.64 -5.57
CA GLY A 20 -15.03 0.84 -6.98
C GLY A 20 -16.23 1.75 -7.25
N GLY A 21 -16.79 2.43 -6.24
CA GLY A 21 -18.06 3.17 -6.35
C GLY A 21 -18.05 4.58 -5.75
N ILE A 22 -16.96 5.34 -5.84
CA ILE A 22 -17.00 6.76 -5.43
C ILE A 22 -17.50 7.60 -6.61
N ALA A 23 -18.78 7.97 -6.57
CA ALA A 23 -19.31 9.08 -7.35
C ALA A 23 -18.73 10.39 -6.80
N VAL A 24 -17.70 10.92 -7.45
CA VAL A 24 -17.12 12.22 -7.12
C VAL A 24 -18.02 13.31 -7.73
N ALA A 25 -18.81 13.98 -6.89
CA ALA A 25 -19.43 15.25 -7.25
C ALA A 25 -18.33 16.34 -7.25
N ALA A 26 -18.04 16.92 -8.42
CA ALA A 26 -17.11 18.02 -8.58
C ALA A 26 -17.68 19.35 -8.03
N PRO A 27 -16.84 20.30 -7.56
CA PRO A 27 -17.27 21.47 -6.81
C PRO A 27 -17.83 22.59 -7.69
N VAL A 28 -18.84 23.31 -7.18
CA VAL A 28 -19.28 24.59 -7.74
C VAL A 28 -18.37 25.70 -7.23
N LEU A 29 -17.75 26.41 -8.18
CA LEU A 29 -16.94 27.61 -7.99
C LEU A 29 -17.77 28.82 -7.52
N ALA A 30 -17.27 29.51 -6.49
CA ALA A 30 -17.43 30.95 -6.26
C ALA A 30 -16.14 31.39 -5.53
N GLY A 31 -15.37 32.41 -5.89
CA GLY A 31 -15.64 33.60 -6.68
C GLY A 31 -15.37 34.85 -5.81
N ALA A 32 -14.34 35.63 -6.16
CA ALA A 32 -13.95 36.97 -5.64
C ALA A 32 -13.27 37.01 -4.24
N GLY A 33 -12.22 37.80 -3.97
CA GLY A 33 -11.64 38.95 -4.67
C GLY A 33 -10.30 39.41 -4.03
N PRO A 34 -9.77 40.61 -4.41
CA PRO A 34 -8.33 40.92 -4.42
C PRO A 34 -7.84 41.81 -3.25
N GLY A 35 -6.54 41.79 -2.97
CA GLY A 35 -5.89 42.81 -2.13
C GLY A 35 -4.44 42.51 -1.73
N GLY A 36 -3.48 42.98 -2.53
CA GLY A 36 -2.20 43.50 -1.99
C GLY A 36 -2.37 45.00 -1.66
N PRO A 37 -1.33 45.76 -1.24
CA PRO A 37 0.11 45.46 -1.30
C PRO A 37 0.88 45.82 0.01
N GLY A 38 2.18 45.51 0.08
CA GLY A 38 3.08 46.17 1.04
C GLY A 38 4.34 45.38 1.40
N GLY A 39 5.49 45.80 0.86
CA GLY A 39 6.80 45.67 1.50
C GLY A 39 7.58 46.98 1.29
N PRO A 40 8.86 47.09 1.66
CA PRO A 40 9.65 46.45 2.71
C PRO A 40 10.25 47.55 3.66
N PRO A 41 11.32 47.36 4.46
CA PRO A 41 12.68 47.20 3.94
C PRO A 41 13.58 46.20 4.70
N ALA A 42 14.71 45.91 4.06
CA ALA A 42 15.81 45.10 4.53
C ALA A 42 16.52 45.69 5.77
N ALA A 43 17.13 44.80 6.56
CA ALA A 43 18.26 45.12 7.41
C ALA A 43 19.34 44.03 7.25
N SER A 44 20.50 44.45 6.75
CA SER A 44 21.76 43.72 6.77
C SER A 44 22.44 43.87 8.14
N GLN A 45 23.54 43.12 8.32
CA GLN A 45 24.52 43.11 9.43
C GLN A 45 24.28 41.92 10.39
N THR A 46 25.24 41.06 10.74
CA THR A 46 26.71 41.08 10.69
C THR A 46 27.26 39.64 10.71
N ALA A 47 28.38 39.42 10.03
CA ALA A 47 29.25 38.25 10.16
C ALA A 47 29.96 38.20 11.52
N GLU A 48 30.33 37.01 11.99
CA GLU A 48 31.62 36.61 12.63
C GLU A 48 31.59 35.05 12.84
N PRO A 49 32.66 34.36 13.30
CA PRO A 49 33.76 33.85 12.48
C PRO A 49 33.92 32.31 12.53
N ARG A 50 34.65 31.76 11.56
CA ARG A 50 35.19 30.38 11.55
C ARG A 50 36.71 30.47 11.74
N PRO A 51 37.38 29.59 12.52
CA PRO A 51 38.39 28.68 11.93
C PRO A 51 38.67 27.41 12.81
N PRO A 52 39.73 26.59 12.59
CA PRO A 52 40.10 25.82 11.40
C PRO A 52 40.45 24.34 11.72
N GLY A 53 40.79 23.54 10.70
CA GLY A 53 41.49 22.24 10.81
C GLY A 53 40.83 21.17 9.93
N ALA A 54 41.27 20.83 8.72
CA ALA A 54 42.58 20.33 8.27
C ALA A 54 43.00 19.04 8.99
N GLY A 55 42.78 17.90 8.31
CA GLY A 55 43.23 16.58 8.73
C GLY A 55 43.08 15.59 7.60
N GLY A 56 44.05 15.58 6.67
CA GLY A 56 44.24 14.49 5.73
C GLY A 56 44.79 13.26 6.46
N GLY A 57 44.22 12.10 6.18
CA GLY A 57 44.67 10.82 6.72
C GLY A 57 44.40 9.71 5.71
N ALA A 58 45.42 9.33 4.96
CA ALA A 58 45.44 8.11 4.19
C ALA A 58 45.47 6.92 5.15
N GLY A 59 44.41 6.11 5.12
CA GLY A 59 44.34 4.82 5.81
C GLY A 59 44.20 3.72 4.77
N GLN A 60 45.31 3.03 4.47
CA GLN A 60 45.30 1.74 3.80
C GLN A 60 44.76 0.70 4.78
N GLY A 61 43.60 0.12 4.47
CA GLY A 61 42.98 -0.96 5.22
C GLY A 61 42.34 -1.95 4.25
N LEU A 62 43.00 -3.10 4.10
CA LEU A 62 42.57 -4.25 3.30
C LEU A 62 41.27 -4.83 3.85
N HIS A 63 40.12 -4.61 3.19
CA HIS A 63 38.96 -5.49 3.34
C HIS A 63 38.37 -5.84 1.98
N HIS A 64 38.26 -7.14 1.78
CA HIS A 64 37.86 -7.82 0.57
C HIS A 64 36.41 -7.49 0.17
N GLY A 65 36.20 -7.31 -1.13
CA GLY A 65 35.00 -7.60 -1.90
C GLY A 65 33.65 -7.55 -1.18
N MET A 66 33.00 -6.38 -1.19
CA MET A 66 31.54 -6.30 -1.18
C MET A 66 31.08 -6.31 -2.63
N GLY A 67 30.89 -7.53 -3.13
CA GLY A 67 30.31 -7.79 -4.43
C GLY A 67 28.94 -7.11 -4.57
N GLN A 68 28.71 -6.63 -5.77
CA GLN A 68 27.40 -6.55 -6.43
C GLN A 68 26.36 -7.40 -5.67
N PHE A 69 25.38 -6.76 -5.05
CA PHE A 69 24.18 -7.45 -4.58
C PHE A 69 23.47 -7.98 -5.82
N GLN A 70 23.91 -9.15 -6.29
CA GLN A 70 23.26 -9.94 -7.30
C GLN A 70 21.94 -10.42 -6.67
N ARG A 71 20.92 -9.55 -6.68
CA ARG A 71 19.54 -9.90 -6.33
C ARG A 71 19.18 -11.15 -7.12
N GLY A 72 18.82 -12.21 -6.40
CA GLY A 72 18.47 -13.50 -6.98
C GLY A 72 17.30 -13.38 -7.97
N PRO A 73 17.13 -14.36 -8.87
CA PRO A 73 16.12 -14.30 -9.93
C PRO A 73 14.67 -14.11 -9.45
N GLY A 74 14.37 -14.44 -8.19
CA GLY A 74 13.03 -14.36 -7.60
C GLY A 74 12.55 -12.95 -7.24
N ASP A 75 13.46 -12.01 -6.91
CA ASP A 75 13.09 -10.66 -6.47
C ASP A 75 12.92 -9.66 -7.64
N ARG A 76 13.20 -10.07 -8.88
CA ARG A 76 13.07 -9.25 -10.10
C ARG A 76 11.80 -9.53 -10.92
N ALA A 77 11.06 -10.58 -10.61
CA ALA A 77 9.91 -11.02 -11.39
C ALA A 77 8.68 -10.10 -11.26
N CYS A 78 8.60 -9.26 -10.21
CA CYS A 78 7.47 -8.35 -9.99
C CYS A 78 7.61 -7.00 -10.71
N MET A 79 8.82 -6.65 -11.17
CA MET A 79 9.15 -5.29 -11.62
C MET A 79 9.28 -5.14 -13.13
N ASN A 80 9.16 -6.22 -13.90
CA ASN A 80 9.35 -6.12 -15.35
C ASN A 80 8.03 -5.73 -16.03
N LEU A 81 7.66 -4.45 -15.89
CA LEU A 81 6.59 -3.83 -16.67
C LEU A 81 7.04 -3.70 -18.12
N THR A 82 6.92 -4.79 -18.88
CA THR A 82 7.35 -4.88 -20.27
C THR A 82 6.29 -4.41 -21.25
N ALA A 83 5.02 -4.40 -20.84
CA ALA A 83 3.94 -3.94 -21.69
C ALA A 83 4.03 -2.42 -21.96
N PRO A 84 3.67 -1.99 -23.18
CA PRO A 84 3.63 -0.57 -23.51
C PRO A 84 2.53 0.14 -22.72
N SER A 85 2.77 1.42 -22.42
CA SER A 85 1.76 2.31 -21.86
C SER A 85 0.59 2.49 -22.84
N GLY A 86 -0.63 2.54 -22.31
CA GLY A 86 -1.82 2.96 -23.06
C GLY A 86 -2.52 4.16 -22.45
N THR A 87 -3.74 4.45 -22.90
CA THR A 87 -4.58 5.50 -22.32
C THR A 87 -5.32 4.99 -21.09
N VAL A 88 -5.31 5.78 -20.01
CA VAL A 88 -6.12 5.57 -18.81
C VAL A 88 -7.10 6.72 -18.62
N THR A 89 -8.35 6.42 -18.24
CA THR A 89 -9.38 7.42 -17.92
C THR A 89 -9.16 8.01 -16.53
N ALA A 90 -9.83 9.14 -16.22
CA ALA A 90 -9.78 9.72 -14.87
C ALA A 90 -10.21 8.72 -13.79
N ALA A 91 -11.29 7.95 -14.04
CA ALA A 91 -11.75 6.91 -13.14
C ALA A 91 -10.70 5.80 -12.91
N GLN A 92 -9.99 5.39 -13.98
CA GLN A 92 -8.90 4.40 -13.88
C GLN A 92 -7.69 4.96 -13.10
N LYS A 93 -7.39 6.26 -13.23
CA LYS A 93 -6.35 6.90 -12.41
C LYS A 93 -6.73 6.88 -10.92
N THR A 94 -7.98 7.20 -10.60
CA THR A 94 -8.48 7.10 -9.22
C THR A 94 -8.40 5.67 -8.70
N ALA A 95 -8.78 4.67 -9.51
CA ALA A 95 -8.69 3.26 -9.14
C ALA A 95 -7.24 2.79 -8.92
N LEU A 96 -6.28 3.29 -9.69
CA LEU A 96 -4.86 3.02 -9.48
C LEU A 96 -4.34 3.61 -8.17
N ALA A 97 -4.72 4.85 -7.84
CA ALA A 97 -4.36 5.46 -6.57
C ALA A 97 -4.95 4.68 -5.38
N ALA A 98 -6.24 4.30 -5.47
CA ALA A 98 -6.89 3.47 -4.47
C ALA A 98 -6.20 2.11 -4.31
N GLN A 99 -5.79 1.46 -5.41
CA GLN A 99 -5.03 0.21 -5.36
C GLN A 99 -3.75 0.36 -4.55
N ALA A 100 -3.04 1.49 -4.67
CA ALA A 100 -1.83 1.72 -3.88
C ALA A 100 -2.12 1.74 -2.36
N GLU A 101 -3.22 2.38 -1.94
CA GLU A 101 -3.62 2.34 -0.52
C GLU A 101 -4.01 0.94 -0.05
N GLU A 102 -4.68 0.15 -0.89
CA GLU A 102 -5.07 -1.24 -0.58
C GLU A 102 -3.84 -2.15 -0.43
N GLU A 103 -2.86 -2.09 -1.34
CA GLU A 103 -1.61 -2.87 -1.22
C GLU A 103 -0.79 -2.44 0.01
N LYS A 104 -0.88 -1.17 0.42
CA LYS A 104 -0.29 -0.72 1.68
C LYS A 104 -1.06 -1.25 2.88
N LEU A 105 -2.39 -1.30 2.83
CA LEU A 105 -3.22 -1.83 3.91
C LEU A 105 -2.85 -3.28 4.20
N THR A 106 -2.80 -4.11 3.16
CA THR A 106 -2.46 -5.53 3.30
C THR A 106 -1.03 -5.71 3.80
N HIS A 107 -0.07 -4.95 3.26
CA HIS A 107 1.32 -4.95 3.74
C HIS A 107 1.42 -4.63 5.24
N ASP A 108 0.82 -3.51 5.67
CA ASP A 108 0.90 -3.05 7.05
C ASP A 108 0.17 -4.01 8.00
N LEU A 109 -0.98 -4.56 7.56
CA LEU A 109 -1.79 -5.47 8.36
C LEU A 109 -1.05 -6.79 8.60
N TYR A 110 -0.45 -7.36 7.56
CA TYR A 110 0.28 -8.62 7.67
C TYR A 110 1.61 -8.44 8.40
N THR A 111 2.26 -7.29 8.26
CA THR A 111 3.43 -6.94 9.09
C THR A 111 3.06 -6.88 10.57
N ALA A 112 1.91 -6.28 10.92
CA ALA A 112 1.42 -6.23 12.29
C ALA A 112 1.08 -7.62 12.85
N PHE A 113 0.49 -8.51 12.03
CA PHE A 113 0.23 -9.88 12.46
C PHE A 113 1.49 -10.74 12.58
N ALA A 114 2.47 -10.58 11.69
CA ALA A 114 3.75 -11.27 11.79
C ALA A 114 4.51 -10.91 13.07
N ALA A 115 4.42 -9.65 13.52
CA ALA A 115 5.02 -9.24 14.79
C ALA A 115 4.33 -9.88 16.02
N ARG A 116 3.11 -10.39 15.87
CA ARG A 116 2.27 -10.89 16.97
C ARG A 116 2.18 -12.40 17.03
N TYR A 117 2.23 -13.07 15.88
CA TYR A 117 2.01 -14.50 15.75
C TYR A 117 3.18 -15.16 15.04
N ASP A 118 3.60 -16.33 15.51
CA ASP A 118 4.69 -17.12 14.92
C ASP A 118 4.18 -17.92 13.70
N ALA A 119 3.60 -17.20 12.74
CA ALA A 119 3.02 -17.74 11.53
C ALA A 119 3.69 -17.12 10.31
N ARG A 120 4.68 -17.84 9.77
CA ARG A 120 5.54 -17.43 8.65
C ARG A 120 4.77 -16.98 7.39
N VAL A 121 3.49 -17.33 7.28
CA VAL A 121 2.62 -16.87 6.18
C VAL A 121 2.48 -15.35 6.17
N PHE A 122 2.37 -14.69 7.33
CA PHE A 122 2.23 -13.25 7.40
C PHE A 122 3.47 -12.52 6.87
N ASP A 123 4.68 -12.94 7.28
CA ASP A 123 5.94 -12.37 6.77
C ASP A 123 6.10 -12.52 5.25
N GLN A 124 5.79 -13.72 4.75
CA GLN A 124 5.94 -14.04 3.33
C GLN A 124 5.01 -13.18 2.47
N ILE A 125 3.75 -13.06 2.90
CA ILE A 125 2.75 -12.29 2.17
C ILE A 125 3.04 -10.79 2.31
N ALA A 126 3.39 -10.28 3.51
CA ALA A 126 3.78 -8.88 3.69
C ALA A 126 4.93 -8.46 2.75
N LYS A 127 5.94 -9.33 2.54
CA LYS A 127 7.01 -9.09 1.55
C LYS A 127 6.47 -9.06 0.12
N ALA A 128 5.51 -9.91 -0.23
CA ALA A 128 4.87 -9.90 -1.54
C ALA A 128 4.09 -8.59 -1.76
N GLU A 129 3.35 -8.11 -0.76
CA GLU A 129 2.58 -6.86 -0.84
C GLU A 129 3.48 -5.63 -1.04
N SER A 130 4.69 -5.60 -0.47
CA SER A 130 5.66 -4.54 -0.80
C SER A 130 6.00 -4.51 -2.30
N ASN A 131 6.09 -5.67 -2.94
CA ASN A 131 6.35 -5.74 -4.38
C ASN A 131 5.13 -5.34 -5.19
N HIS A 132 3.92 -5.67 -4.73
CA HIS A 132 2.67 -5.23 -5.35
C HIS A 132 2.55 -3.70 -5.34
N LEU A 133 2.72 -3.09 -4.17
CA LEU A 133 2.70 -1.64 -4.03
C LEU A 133 3.74 -0.95 -4.94
N SER A 134 4.95 -1.50 -5.04
CA SER A 134 5.97 -0.96 -5.94
C SER A 134 5.59 -1.09 -7.44
N ALA A 135 4.89 -2.16 -7.83
CA ALA A 135 4.38 -2.31 -9.18
C ALA A 135 3.27 -1.28 -9.48
N VAL A 136 2.38 -1.03 -8.52
CA VAL A 136 1.35 0.00 -8.63
C VAL A 136 1.98 1.39 -8.70
N ARG A 137 2.95 1.72 -7.84
CA ARG A 137 3.71 2.99 -7.88
C ARG A 137 4.37 3.24 -9.23
N THR A 138 4.91 2.20 -9.86
CA THR A 138 5.46 2.31 -11.23
C THR A 138 4.40 2.78 -12.23
N LEU A 139 3.14 2.32 -12.09
CA LEU A 139 2.03 2.82 -12.90
C LEU A 139 1.63 4.25 -12.50
N LEU A 140 1.59 4.58 -11.20
CA LEU A 140 1.28 5.93 -10.74
C LEU A 140 2.25 6.95 -11.36
N ASP A 141 3.55 6.68 -11.27
CA ASP A 141 4.60 7.51 -11.86
C ASP A 141 4.43 7.65 -13.38
N ARG A 142 4.25 6.51 -14.07
CA ARG A 142 4.08 6.47 -15.53
C ARG A 142 2.86 7.26 -16.00
N TYR A 143 1.80 7.32 -15.20
CA TYR A 143 0.55 8.01 -15.52
C TYR A 143 0.40 9.40 -14.91
N GLY A 144 1.43 9.89 -14.22
CA GLY A 144 1.43 11.18 -13.55
C GLY A 144 0.36 11.28 -12.47
N ILE A 145 0.19 10.23 -11.67
CA ILE A 145 -0.76 10.15 -10.56
C ILE A 145 0.05 10.31 -9.26
N SER A 146 -0.37 11.20 -8.37
CA SER A 146 0.25 11.31 -7.05
C SER A 146 0.03 10.04 -6.23
N ASP A 147 1.07 9.57 -5.55
CA ASP A 147 0.99 8.41 -4.67
C ASP A 147 0.33 8.78 -3.32
N PRO A 148 -0.88 8.28 -3.01
CA PRO A 148 -1.56 8.58 -1.74
C PRO A 148 -0.86 7.96 -0.51
N THR A 149 0.05 7.01 -0.73
CA THR A 149 0.78 6.32 0.33
C THR A 149 2.10 6.99 0.70
N GLU A 150 2.54 7.99 -0.07
CA GLU A 150 3.80 8.68 0.16
C GLU A 150 3.81 9.39 1.53
N GLY A 151 4.90 9.21 2.28
CA GLY A 151 5.07 9.80 3.62
C GLY A 151 4.15 9.22 4.70
N LYS A 152 3.35 8.17 4.40
CA LYS A 152 2.47 7.53 5.38
C LYS A 152 3.23 6.45 6.15
N SER A 153 3.29 6.57 7.47
CA SER A 153 3.83 5.52 8.34
C SER A 153 2.94 4.27 8.34
N ALA A 154 3.42 3.18 8.94
CA ALA A 154 2.64 1.97 9.14
C ALA A 154 1.31 2.27 9.85
N GLY A 155 0.21 1.70 9.35
CA GLY A 155 -1.14 1.90 9.88
C GLY A 155 -1.74 3.29 9.62
N GLN A 156 -1.07 4.15 8.84
CA GLN A 156 -1.60 5.46 8.41
C GLN A 156 -1.95 5.44 6.93
N PHE A 157 -3.07 6.07 6.57
CA PHE A 157 -3.61 6.09 5.21
C PHE A 157 -4.09 7.49 4.84
N ALA A 158 -4.21 7.79 3.55
CA ALA A 158 -4.79 9.05 3.09
C ALA A 158 -6.32 8.96 3.16
N SER A 159 -6.89 7.82 2.77
CA SER A 159 -8.32 7.54 2.87
C SER A 159 -8.73 7.17 4.29
N ALA A 160 -9.77 7.84 4.81
CA ALA A 160 -10.35 7.53 6.11
C ALA A 160 -11.03 6.14 6.12
N ASP A 161 -11.59 5.72 4.99
CA ASP A 161 -12.23 4.43 4.84
C ASP A 161 -11.20 3.30 4.93
N VAL A 162 -10.07 3.43 4.22
CA VAL A 162 -8.96 2.47 4.28
C VAL A 162 -8.38 2.38 5.69
N LYS A 163 -8.24 3.52 6.38
CA LYS A 163 -7.82 3.54 7.79
C LYS A 163 -8.80 2.79 8.70
N ALA A 164 -10.09 3.01 8.53
CA ALA A 164 -11.12 2.35 9.32
C ALA A 164 -11.12 0.83 9.10
N GLU A 165 -10.91 0.38 7.86
CA GLU A 165 -10.83 -1.03 7.53
C GLU A 165 -9.58 -1.69 8.11
N TYR A 166 -8.42 -1.03 8.00
CA TYR A 166 -7.19 -1.47 8.67
C TYR A 166 -7.41 -1.67 10.17
N ASP A 167 -7.98 -0.67 10.85
CA ASP A 167 -8.24 -0.73 12.29
C ASP A 167 -9.19 -1.88 12.65
N ARG A 168 -10.24 -2.08 11.85
CA ARG A 168 -11.22 -3.16 12.03
C ARG A 168 -10.55 -4.53 11.90
N LEU A 169 -9.81 -4.75 10.83
CA LEU A 169 -9.12 -6.02 10.56
C LEU A 169 -8.04 -6.29 11.60
N LEU A 170 -7.26 -5.29 11.98
CA LEU A 170 -6.24 -5.40 13.01
C LEU A 170 -6.88 -5.78 14.35
N ALA A 171 -7.98 -5.14 14.74
CA ALA A 171 -8.70 -5.47 15.97
C ALA A 171 -9.25 -6.90 15.94
N GLN A 172 -9.85 -7.32 14.82
CA GLN A 172 -10.35 -8.67 14.63
C GLN A 172 -9.23 -9.71 14.74
N GLY A 173 -8.15 -9.54 13.98
CA GLY A 173 -7.04 -10.49 13.96
C GLY A 173 -6.20 -10.48 15.25
N SER A 174 -6.26 -9.41 16.03
CA SER A 174 -5.62 -9.32 17.34
C SER A 174 -6.22 -10.26 18.40
N ALA A 175 -7.39 -10.83 18.16
CA ALA A 175 -8.02 -11.75 19.12
C ALA A 175 -7.22 -13.05 19.32
N ASN A 176 -6.73 -13.64 18.22
CA ASN A 176 -5.86 -14.83 18.20
C ASN A 176 -5.37 -15.08 16.76
N GLU A 177 -4.39 -15.96 16.61
CA GLU A 177 -3.77 -16.30 15.30
C GLU A 177 -4.80 -16.77 14.27
N ARG A 178 -5.74 -17.64 14.66
CA ARG A 178 -6.80 -18.11 13.76
C ARG A 178 -7.67 -16.96 13.25
N ALA A 179 -8.00 -15.98 14.10
CA ALA A 179 -8.75 -14.80 13.70
C ALA A 179 -7.94 -13.92 12.73
N ALA A 180 -6.62 -13.82 12.89
CA ALA A 180 -5.74 -13.11 11.97
C ALA A 180 -5.66 -13.79 10.60
N LEU A 181 -5.55 -15.12 10.55
CA LEU A 181 -5.57 -15.89 9.31
C LEU A 181 -6.92 -15.73 8.57
N GLN A 182 -8.03 -15.71 9.31
CA GLN A 182 -9.36 -15.44 8.75
C GLN A 182 -9.50 -14.01 8.23
N ALA A 183 -8.97 -13.01 8.96
CA ALA A 183 -8.95 -11.62 8.50
C ALA A 183 -8.13 -11.48 7.21
N GLY A 184 -6.95 -12.10 7.14
CA GLY A 184 -6.13 -12.12 5.91
C GLY A 184 -6.86 -12.78 4.73
N ALA A 185 -7.47 -13.95 4.93
CA ALA A 185 -8.25 -14.61 3.88
C ALA A 185 -9.47 -13.77 3.41
N ALA A 186 -10.15 -13.08 4.33
CA ALA A 186 -11.27 -12.21 3.99
C ALA A 186 -10.79 -11.02 3.14
N GLU A 187 -9.67 -10.43 3.51
CA GLU A 187 -9.07 -9.28 2.84
C GLU A 187 -8.61 -9.64 1.41
N GLU A 188 -7.86 -10.73 1.24
CA GLU A 188 -7.43 -11.18 -0.09
C GLU A 188 -8.60 -11.47 -1.03
N LYS A 189 -9.70 -12.01 -0.49
CA LYS A 189 -10.93 -12.24 -1.27
C LYS A 189 -11.57 -10.93 -1.72
N ALA A 190 -11.59 -9.91 -0.84
CA ALA A 190 -12.08 -8.58 -1.18
C ALA A 190 -11.21 -7.93 -2.25
N GLN A 191 -9.88 -7.94 -2.07
CA GLN A 191 -8.92 -7.39 -3.01
C GLN A 191 -9.06 -8.00 -4.42
N ILE A 192 -9.20 -9.34 -4.52
CA ILE A 192 -9.45 -10.03 -5.81
C ILE A 192 -10.70 -9.50 -6.51
N ALA A 193 -11.79 -9.27 -5.76
CA ALA A 193 -13.04 -8.77 -6.32
C ALA A 193 -12.87 -7.33 -6.85
N THR A 194 -12.26 -6.47 -6.05
CA THR A 194 -11.98 -5.06 -6.39
C THR A 194 -11.03 -4.95 -7.59
N LEU A 195 -9.97 -5.76 -7.65
CA LEU A 195 -9.04 -5.84 -8.78
C LEU A 195 -9.76 -6.26 -10.07
N LYS A 196 -10.60 -7.30 -10.01
CA LYS A 196 -11.37 -7.77 -11.17
C LYS A 196 -12.33 -6.71 -11.68
N GLN A 197 -12.97 -5.96 -10.78
CA GLN A 197 -13.84 -4.85 -11.13
C GLN A 197 -13.03 -3.70 -11.77
N SER A 198 -11.91 -3.31 -11.15
CA SER A 198 -11.05 -2.23 -11.64
C SER A 198 -10.42 -2.53 -12.99
N ALA A 199 -10.20 -3.81 -13.30
CA ALA A 199 -9.70 -4.25 -14.60
C ALA A 199 -10.75 -4.13 -15.74
N GLN A 200 -12.04 -3.97 -15.43
CA GLN A 200 -13.07 -3.87 -16.46
C GLN A 200 -12.89 -2.58 -17.29
N GLY A 201 -12.86 -2.75 -18.62
CA GLY A 201 -12.72 -1.62 -19.55
C GLY A 201 -11.31 -1.01 -19.61
N VAL A 202 -10.32 -1.55 -18.88
CA VAL A 202 -8.92 -1.17 -19.02
C VAL A 202 -8.38 -1.63 -20.37
N LYS A 203 -7.91 -0.68 -21.19
CA LYS A 203 -7.27 -0.95 -22.49
C LYS A 203 -5.74 -0.80 -22.45
N ALA A 204 -5.22 -0.13 -21.43
CA ALA A 204 -3.78 0.02 -21.23
C ALA A 204 -3.14 -1.33 -20.89
N ALA A 205 -2.22 -1.79 -21.73
CA ALA A 205 -1.65 -3.14 -21.65
C ALA A 205 -0.80 -3.33 -20.39
N ASP A 206 -0.08 -2.30 -19.97
CA ASP A 206 0.70 -2.26 -18.74
C ASP A 206 -0.15 -2.29 -17.47
N VAL A 207 -1.25 -1.54 -17.42
CA VAL A 207 -2.22 -1.63 -16.31
C VAL A 207 -2.83 -3.02 -16.24
N LYS A 208 -3.22 -3.60 -17.38
CA LYS A 208 -3.76 -4.97 -17.43
C LYS A 208 -2.74 -5.99 -16.95
N GLN A 209 -1.47 -5.86 -17.37
CA GLN A 209 -0.39 -6.75 -16.92
C GLN A 209 -0.25 -6.73 -15.39
N VAL A 210 -0.26 -5.55 -14.76
CA VAL A 210 -0.17 -5.43 -13.29
C VAL A 210 -1.40 -6.02 -12.62
N TYR A 211 -2.62 -5.64 -13.02
CA TYR A 211 -3.84 -6.17 -12.41
C TYR A 211 -3.96 -7.70 -12.54
N ASP A 212 -3.64 -8.28 -13.70
CA ASP A 212 -3.66 -9.74 -13.89
C ASP A 212 -2.66 -10.42 -12.93
N ARG A 213 -1.48 -9.80 -12.72
CA ARG A 213 -0.47 -10.33 -11.79
C ARG A 213 -0.91 -10.22 -10.33
N LEU A 214 -1.50 -9.10 -9.94
CA LEU A 214 -2.02 -8.88 -8.59
C LEU A 214 -3.11 -9.92 -8.31
N ILE A 215 -4.14 -10.03 -9.16
CA ILE A 215 -5.23 -11.02 -9.03
C ILE A 215 -4.68 -12.44 -8.84
N ALA A 216 -3.73 -12.85 -9.69
CA ALA A 216 -3.15 -14.18 -9.61
C ALA A 216 -2.35 -14.41 -8.32
N THR A 217 -1.75 -13.35 -7.75
CA THR A 217 -0.95 -13.44 -6.53
C THR A 217 -1.83 -13.39 -5.29
N SER A 218 -2.83 -12.51 -5.22
CA SER A 218 -3.85 -12.47 -4.17
C SER A 218 -4.61 -13.80 -4.07
N GLN A 219 -4.86 -14.49 -5.19
CA GLN A 219 -5.42 -15.85 -5.18
C GLN A 219 -4.52 -16.87 -4.46
N ARG A 220 -3.19 -16.73 -4.62
CA ARG A 220 -2.23 -17.59 -3.91
C ARG A 220 -2.16 -17.23 -2.43
N HIS A 221 -2.23 -15.95 -2.09
CA HIS A 221 -2.29 -15.49 -0.70
C HIS A 221 -3.55 -16.00 0.01
N LEU A 222 -4.72 -15.85 -0.61
CA LEU A 222 -5.98 -16.42 -0.13
C LEU A 222 -5.85 -17.92 0.14
N SER A 223 -5.28 -18.67 -0.82
CA SER A 223 -5.07 -20.12 -0.66
C SER A 223 -4.10 -20.45 0.48
N ALA A 224 -3.06 -19.63 0.66
CA ALA A 224 -2.10 -19.79 1.75
C ALA A 224 -2.75 -19.54 3.11
N PHE A 225 -3.51 -18.45 3.29
CA PHE A 225 -4.24 -18.17 4.53
C PHE A 225 -5.24 -19.27 4.87
N GLN A 226 -5.98 -19.77 3.87
CA GLN A 226 -6.92 -20.87 4.07
C GLN A 226 -6.22 -22.18 4.47
N SER A 227 -5.04 -22.44 3.91
CA SER A 227 -4.27 -23.65 4.22
C SER A 227 -3.63 -23.60 5.61
N TRP A 228 -3.17 -22.42 6.04
CA TRP A 228 -2.65 -22.19 7.41
C TRP A 228 -3.74 -22.20 8.48
N GLY A 229 -4.96 -21.80 8.14
CA GLY A 229 -6.08 -21.73 9.08
C GLY A 229 -6.82 -23.05 9.35
N ASN A 230 -6.42 -24.13 8.67
CA ASN A 230 -7.01 -25.46 8.76
C ASN A 230 -6.32 -26.35 9.79
#